data_AF-A0A6C0CVC4-F1
#
_entry.id   AF-A0A6C0CVC4-F1
#
_cell.length_a   1.000
_cell.length_b   1.000
_cell.length_c   1.000
_cell.angle_alpha   90.00
_cell.angle_beta   90.00
_cell.angle_gamma   90.00
#
_symmetry.space_group_name_H-M   'P 1'
#
loop_
_entity.id
_entity.type
_entity.pdbx_description
1 polymer ?
#
loop_
_entity_poly.entity_id
_entity_poly.type
_entity_poly.pdbx_seq_one_letter_code
_entity_poly.pdbx_strand_id
1 'polypeptide(L)'
;KKTEEKREIISLIINNFLIRPYSLDVFLLLQKSKENDKFTTKMTLTSLLNERNYAELSKYILQTPENKLKTLMEKIIEYFEKTDENIKKSEEMQKFEEIYKKTKKSVTPQKIVLSLTFSLYYQIQKVKMGKNIILNLNVDEIAALKKYDTIVSTKELPAYKMLPMAYSYQIDSNNYLSLLGVKREQAETMNIYYYNWLYYASFSPIWLDRIQKYGGKINFERQTVEFQEDPNDDLMQEFYGHFGYEPDEQTRETQEKSIQPLNTTKTWQNFYETFGKRGIYIPQF
;
A
#
# COMPACT_ATOMS: atom_id res chain seq x y z
N LYS A 1 0.44 -13.95 -16.13
CA LYS A 1 0.35 -12.55 -16.62
C LYS A 1 -0.25 -11.59 -15.59
N LYS A 2 -1.55 -11.68 -15.22
CA LYS A 2 -2.15 -10.84 -14.14
C LYS A 2 -1.44 -10.97 -12.77
N THR A 3 -0.98 -12.17 -12.43
CA THR A 3 -0.28 -12.44 -11.16
C THR A 3 1.14 -11.88 -11.13
N GLU A 4 1.82 -11.86 -12.28
CA GLU A 4 3.13 -11.22 -12.49
C GLU A 4 3.02 -9.70 -12.28
N GLU A 5 2.03 -9.07 -12.94
CA GLU A 5 1.75 -7.64 -12.84
C GLU A 5 1.45 -7.22 -11.39
N LYS A 6 0.73 -8.05 -10.62
CA LYS A 6 0.47 -7.78 -9.19
C LYS A 6 1.74 -7.86 -8.34
N ARG A 7 2.64 -8.81 -8.61
CA ARG A 7 3.93 -8.94 -7.90
C ARG A 7 4.88 -7.78 -8.22
N GLU A 8 4.91 -7.34 -9.48
CA GLU A 8 5.64 -6.14 -9.89
C GLU A 8 5.10 -4.88 -9.17
N ILE A 9 3.79 -4.74 -9.03
CA ILE A 9 3.16 -3.64 -8.30
C ILE A 9 3.55 -3.66 -6.82
N ILE A 10 3.52 -4.82 -6.15
CA ILE A 10 3.92 -4.92 -4.74
C ILE A 10 5.40 -4.60 -4.57
N SER A 11 6.26 -5.09 -5.47
CA SER A 11 7.68 -4.75 -5.49
C SER A 11 7.89 -3.25 -5.68
N LEU A 12 7.19 -2.62 -6.63
CA LEU A 12 7.22 -1.17 -6.86
C LEU A 12 6.72 -0.37 -5.65
N ILE A 13 5.66 -0.84 -4.98
CA ILE A 13 5.14 -0.23 -3.75
C ILE A 13 6.21 -0.30 -2.65
N ILE A 14 6.76 -1.48 -2.37
CA ILE A 14 7.80 -1.67 -1.36
C ILE A 14 9.03 -0.78 -1.67
N ASN A 15 9.46 -0.74 -2.94
CA ASN A 15 10.60 0.07 -3.38
C ASN A 15 10.34 1.58 -3.22
N ASN A 16 9.13 2.05 -3.54
CA ASN A 16 8.77 3.46 -3.45
C ASN A 16 8.46 3.94 -2.03
N PHE A 17 7.88 3.08 -1.18
CA PHE A 17 7.58 3.40 0.22
C PHE A 17 8.82 3.37 1.12
N LEU A 18 9.76 2.45 0.88
CA LEU A 18 10.92 2.29 1.77
C LEU A 18 12.10 3.23 1.47
N ILE A 19 12.20 3.81 0.27
CA ILE A 19 13.48 4.39 -0.21
C ILE A 19 13.45 5.90 -0.42
N ARG A 20 12.29 6.52 -0.61
CA ARG A 20 12.19 7.91 -1.08
C ARG A 20 11.73 8.86 0.03
N PRO A 21 12.56 9.84 0.42
CA PRO A 21 12.19 10.79 1.48
C PRO A 21 10.89 11.57 1.19
N TYR A 22 10.62 11.91 -0.09
CA TYR A 22 9.38 12.60 -0.49
C TYR A 22 8.11 11.75 -0.35
N SER A 23 8.22 10.42 -0.26
CA SER A 23 7.06 9.55 -0.12
C SER A 23 6.30 9.82 1.18
N LEU A 24 7.03 10.15 2.26
CA LEU A 24 6.41 10.50 3.54
C LEU A 24 5.72 11.87 3.49
N ASP A 25 6.35 12.87 2.87
CA ASP A 25 5.74 14.20 2.69
C ASP A 25 4.44 14.10 1.89
N VAL A 26 4.49 13.40 0.75
CA VAL A 26 3.32 13.16 -0.11
C VAL A 26 2.24 12.39 0.66
N PHE A 27 2.61 11.34 1.40
CA PHE A 27 1.67 10.57 2.22
C PHE A 27 0.97 11.45 3.27
N LEU A 28 1.71 12.26 4.02
CA LEU A 28 1.16 13.13 5.05
C LEU A 28 0.23 14.20 4.46
N LEU A 29 0.59 14.75 3.30
CA LEU A 29 -0.26 15.70 2.57
C LEU A 29 -1.55 15.03 2.08
N LEU A 30 -1.48 13.80 1.56
CA LEU A 30 -2.66 13.02 1.19
C LEU A 30 -3.58 12.72 2.37
N GLN A 31 -3.02 12.44 3.56
CA GLN A 31 -3.82 12.24 4.77
C GLN A 31 -4.53 13.51 5.24
N LYS A 32 -3.90 14.67 5.06
CA LYS A 32 -4.50 15.97 5.43
C LYS A 32 -5.52 16.49 4.43
N SER A 33 -5.34 16.20 3.15
CA SER A 33 -6.15 16.74 2.04
C SER A 33 -7.44 15.96 1.76
N LYS A 34 -8.08 15.38 2.80
CA LYS A 34 -9.31 14.56 2.64
C LYS A 34 -10.40 15.30 1.84
N GLU A 35 -11.17 14.51 1.08
CA GLU A 35 -12.07 14.86 -0.05
C GLU A 35 -13.04 16.05 0.12
N ASN A 36 -13.24 16.57 1.34
CA ASN A 36 -14.22 17.64 1.62
C ASN A 36 -13.61 19.02 1.89
N ASP A 37 -12.28 19.15 1.93
CA ASP A 37 -11.61 20.43 2.12
C ASP A 37 -11.62 21.22 0.80
N LYS A 38 -12.57 22.16 0.64
CA LYS A 38 -12.59 23.05 -0.54
C LYS A 38 -11.24 23.76 -0.68
N PHE A 39 -10.68 23.78 -1.89
CA PHE A 39 -9.60 24.70 -2.22
C PHE A 39 -10.15 26.12 -2.15
N THR A 40 -9.84 26.83 -1.07
CA THR A 40 -10.38 28.18 -0.78
C THR A 40 -9.45 29.30 -1.21
N THR A 41 -8.26 28.97 -1.71
CA THR A 41 -7.19 29.94 -1.90
C THR A 41 -7.27 30.60 -3.28
N LYS A 42 -7.24 31.94 -3.32
CA LYS A 42 -7.18 32.74 -4.57
C LYS A 42 -5.78 32.80 -5.21
N MET A 43 -4.83 32.04 -4.66
CA MET A 43 -3.43 32.05 -5.06
C MET A 43 -3.25 31.40 -6.43
N THR A 44 -2.34 31.98 -7.22
CA THR A 44 -1.95 31.39 -8.51
C THR A 44 -1.00 30.21 -8.26
N LEU A 45 -0.96 29.25 -9.19
CA LEU A 45 -0.02 28.11 -9.13
C LEU A 45 1.43 28.58 -8.91
N THR A 46 1.85 29.65 -9.57
CA THR A 46 3.19 30.21 -9.41
C THR A 46 3.45 30.72 -8.00
N SER A 47 2.47 31.37 -7.36
CA SER A 47 2.61 31.79 -5.94
C SER A 47 2.67 30.59 -5.00
N LEU A 48 1.84 29.56 -5.22
CA LEU A 48 1.88 28.32 -4.42
C LEU A 48 3.25 27.64 -4.51
N LEU A 49 3.82 27.61 -5.72
CA LEU A 49 5.12 27.00 -5.97
C LEU A 49 6.27 27.80 -5.32
N ASN A 50 6.24 29.13 -5.45
CA ASN A 50 7.24 30.05 -4.90
C ASN A 50 7.22 30.08 -3.37
N GLU A 51 6.03 30.24 -2.78
CA GLU A 51 5.84 30.33 -1.32
C GLU A 51 5.99 28.96 -0.63
N ARG A 52 6.11 27.88 -1.40
CA ARG A 52 6.23 26.50 -0.91
C ARG A 52 5.07 26.14 0.02
N ASN A 53 3.87 26.62 -0.32
CA ASN A 53 2.66 26.28 0.40
C ASN A 53 2.20 24.87 0.01
N TYR A 54 2.91 23.86 0.53
CA TYR A 54 2.74 22.46 0.19
C TYR A 54 1.32 21.93 0.46
N ALA A 55 0.67 22.43 1.51
CA ALA A 55 -0.69 22.04 1.87
C ALA A 55 -1.69 22.49 0.79
N GLU A 56 -1.70 23.78 0.44
CA GLU A 56 -2.61 24.31 -0.57
C GLU A 56 -2.27 23.83 -1.98
N LEU A 57 -0.98 23.67 -2.30
CA LEU A 57 -0.53 23.05 -3.55
C LEU A 57 -1.07 21.62 -3.70
N SER A 58 -1.04 20.82 -2.62
CA SER A 58 -1.57 19.46 -2.64
C SER A 58 -3.08 19.44 -2.91
N LYS A 59 -3.85 20.32 -2.26
CA LYS A 59 -5.30 20.48 -2.50
C LYS A 59 -5.56 20.89 -3.95
N TYR A 60 -4.81 21.86 -4.47
CA TYR A 60 -4.91 22.32 -5.86
C TYR A 60 -4.72 21.17 -6.87
N ILE A 61 -3.66 20.37 -6.69
CA ILE A 61 -3.36 19.23 -7.57
C ILE A 61 -4.46 18.15 -7.45
N LEU A 62 -4.87 17.80 -6.24
CA LEU A 62 -5.85 16.73 -5.98
C LEU A 62 -7.25 17.06 -6.48
N GLN A 63 -7.62 18.34 -6.53
CA GLN A 63 -8.91 18.80 -7.05
C GLN A 63 -8.88 19.13 -8.54
N THR A 64 -7.71 19.05 -9.19
CA THR A 64 -7.61 19.30 -10.63
C THR A 64 -8.24 18.13 -11.41
N PRO A 65 -9.20 18.41 -12.31
CA PRO A 65 -9.79 17.41 -13.18
C PRO A 65 -8.75 16.70 -14.05
N GLU A 66 -8.95 15.41 -14.31
CA GLU A 66 -7.98 14.58 -15.04
C GLU A 66 -7.58 15.16 -16.40
N ASN A 67 -8.54 15.71 -17.15
CA ASN A 67 -8.31 16.33 -18.45
C ASN A 67 -7.40 17.57 -18.42
N LYS A 68 -7.18 18.17 -17.25
CA LYS A 68 -6.30 19.33 -17.05
C LYS A 68 -4.93 18.97 -16.45
N LEU A 69 -4.72 17.72 -16.03
CA LEU A 69 -3.51 17.31 -15.32
C LEU A 69 -2.25 17.39 -16.19
N LYS A 70 -2.35 17.08 -17.48
CA LYS A 70 -1.21 17.22 -18.40
C LYS A 70 -0.75 18.66 -18.50
N THR A 71 -1.68 19.59 -18.75
CA THR A 71 -1.39 21.03 -18.80
C THR A 71 -0.90 21.56 -17.44
N LEU A 72 -1.41 21.03 -16.33
CA LEU A 72 -0.91 21.37 -15.00
C LEU A 72 0.55 20.93 -14.83
N MET A 73 0.86 19.67 -15.18
CA MET A 73 2.21 19.13 -15.08
C MET A 73 3.20 19.91 -15.95
N GLU A 74 2.81 20.26 -17.18
CA GLU A 74 3.60 21.12 -18.07
C GLU A 74 3.96 22.45 -17.42
N LYS A 75 2.98 23.14 -16.79
CA LYS A 75 3.21 24.42 -16.08
C LYS A 75 4.13 24.27 -14.86
N ILE A 76 4.00 23.17 -14.12
CA ILE A 76 4.85 22.87 -12.97
C ILE A 76 6.30 22.64 -13.42
N ILE A 77 6.50 21.86 -14.48
CA ILE A 77 7.83 21.59 -15.03
C ILE A 77 8.45 22.86 -15.59
N GLU A 78 7.70 23.68 -16.34
CA GLU A 78 8.18 24.97 -16.85
C GLU A 78 8.65 25.92 -15.74
N TYR A 79 7.97 25.90 -14.59
CA TYR A 79 8.41 26.66 -13.42
C TYR A 79 9.76 26.17 -12.89
N PHE A 80 9.93 24.86 -12.79
CA PHE A 80 11.16 24.26 -12.24
C PHE A 80 12.34 24.30 -13.22
N GLU A 81 12.10 24.16 -14.53
CA GLU A 81 13.11 24.34 -15.58
C GLU A 81 13.69 25.76 -15.57
N LYS A 82 12.86 26.78 -15.28
CA LYS A 82 13.34 28.16 -15.09
C LYS A 82 14.16 28.35 -13.81
N THR A 83 14.03 27.44 -12.84
CA THR A 83 14.66 27.53 -11.52
C THR A 83 15.97 26.74 -11.46
N ASP A 84 16.09 25.65 -12.23
CA ASP A 84 17.27 24.78 -12.28
C ASP A 84 17.49 24.27 -13.72
N GLU A 85 18.63 24.64 -14.31
CA GLU A 85 19.02 24.28 -15.68
C GLU A 85 19.16 22.76 -15.90
N ASN A 86 19.29 21.97 -14.82
CA ASN A 86 19.35 20.51 -14.91
C ASN A 86 17.98 19.87 -15.14
N ILE A 87 16.89 20.62 -14.95
CA ILE A 87 15.52 20.14 -15.18
C ILE A 87 15.14 20.48 -16.61
N LYS A 88 15.06 19.46 -17.48
CA LYS A 88 14.62 19.64 -18.86
C LYS A 88 13.17 19.23 -19.03
N LYS A 89 12.37 20.11 -19.63
CA LYS A 89 10.94 19.85 -19.83
C LYS A 89 10.65 18.57 -20.63
N SER A 90 11.45 18.30 -21.66
CA SER A 90 11.28 17.09 -22.49
C SER A 90 11.46 15.79 -21.69
N GLU A 91 12.49 15.72 -20.84
CA GLU A 91 12.81 14.54 -20.04
C GLU A 91 11.75 14.29 -18.96
N GLU A 92 11.33 15.34 -18.25
CA GLU A 92 10.32 15.22 -17.18
C GLU A 92 8.92 14.91 -17.72
N MET A 93 8.55 15.49 -18.86
CA MET A 93 7.27 15.15 -19.51
C MET A 93 7.25 13.72 -20.02
N GLN A 94 8.37 13.21 -20.56
CA GLN A 94 8.44 11.81 -20.96
C GLN A 94 8.27 10.88 -19.75
N LYS A 95 8.95 11.16 -18.63
CA LYS A 95 8.79 10.40 -17.38
C LYS A 95 7.33 10.39 -16.90
N PHE A 96 6.67 11.55 -16.93
CA PHE A 96 5.25 11.66 -16.57
C PHE A 96 4.37 10.76 -17.44
N GLU A 97 4.50 10.83 -18.77
CA GLU A 97 3.68 10.05 -19.71
C GLU A 97 3.91 8.54 -19.55
N GLU A 98 5.15 8.12 -19.34
CA GLU A 98 5.48 6.71 -19.09
C GLU A 98 4.85 6.18 -17.80
N ILE A 99 4.95 6.93 -16.70
CA ILE A 99 4.37 6.55 -15.40
C ILE A 99 2.85 6.56 -15.49
N TYR A 100 2.27 7.59 -16.10
CA TYR A 100 0.82 7.72 -16.29
C TYR A 100 0.26 6.51 -17.05
N LYS A 101 0.87 6.17 -18.20
CA LYS A 101 0.44 5.04 -19.02
C LYS A 101 0.49 3.72 -18.26
N LYS A 102 1.54 3.50 -17.44
CA LYS A 102 1.74 2.28 -16.66
C LYS A 102 0.79 2.17 -15.46
N THR A 103 0.45 3.28 -14.80
CA THR A 103 -0.18 3.25 -13.47
C THR A 103 -1.63 3.78 -13.43
N LYS A 104 -2.14 4.38 -14.51
CA LYS A 104 -3.50 4.98 -14.56
C LYS A 104 -4.66 4.07 -14.15
N LYS A 105 -4.51 2.75 -14.24
CA LYS A 105 -5.55 1.78 -13.84
C LYS A 105 -5.58 1.50 -12.34
N SER A 106 -4.48 1.79 -11.63
CA SER A 106 -4.26 1.38 -10.24
C SER A 106 -4.04 2.56 -9.29
N VAL A 107 -3.66 3.72 -9.82
CA VAL A 107 -3.34 4.93 -9.05
C VAL A 107 -4.10 6.12 -9.65
N THR A 108 -4.69 6.94 -8.80
CA THR A 108 -5.34 8.19 -9.22
C THR A 108 -4.30 9.14 -9.85
N PRO A 109 -4.54 9.63 -11.09
CA PRO A 109 -3.61 10.51 -11.80
C PRO A 109 -3.09 11.72 -11.01
N GLN A 110 -3.93 12.31 -10.16
CA GLN A 110 -3.56 13.46 -9.32
C GLN A 110 -2.42 13.12 -8.35
N LYS A 111 -2.40 11.90 -7.80
CA LYS A 111 -1.36 11.43 -6.89
C LYS A 111 -0.01 11.29 -7.60
N ILE A 112 -0.03 10.97 -8.90
CA ILE A 112 1.17 10.90 -9.75
C ILE A 112 1.75 12.31 -9.92
N VAL A 113 0.91 13.28 -10.30
CA VAL A 113 1.33 14.69 -10.46
C VAL A 113 1.90 15.26 -9.16
N LEU A 114 1.23 15.00 -8.02
CA LEU A 114 1.72 15.42 -6.70
C LEU A 114 3.09 14.80 -6.38
N SER A 115 3.26 13.49 -6.63
CA SER A 115 4.52 12.79 -6.36
C SER A 115 5.67 13.33 -7.21
N LEU A 116 5.44 13.58 -8.50
CA LEU A 116 6.45 14.14 -9.39
C LEU A 116 6.79 15.59 -9.04
N THR A 117 5.79 16.39 -8.66
CA THR A 117 6.01 17.77 -8.16
C THR A 117 6.94 17.78 -6.96
N PHE A 118 6.75 16.86 -6.01
CA PHE A 118 7.65 16.73 -4.87
C PHE A 118 9.03 16.20 -5.25
N SER A 119 9.13 15.28 -6.21
CA SER A 119 10.42 14.86 -6.76
C SER A 119 11.24 16.05 -7.30
N LEU A 120 10.59 16.98 -8.01
CA LEU A 120 11.24 18.20 -8.54
C LEU A 120 11.71 19.12 -7.41
N TYR A 121 10.89 19.34 -6.37
CA TYR A 121 11.35 20.09 -5.19
C TYR A 121 12.57 19.48 -4.52
N TYR A 122 12.60 18.15 -4.37
CA TYR A 122 13.72 17.44 -3.76
C TYR A 122 15.00 17.56 -4.60
N GLN A 123 14.87 17.54 -5.93
CA GLN A 123 15.99 17.75 -6.84
C GLN A 123 16.59 19.15 -6.67
N ILE A 124 15.77 20.20 -6.71
CA ILE A 124 16.24 21.59 -6.59
C ILE A 124 16.83 21.87 -5.20
N GLN A 125 16.23 21.30 -4.15
CA GLN A 125 16.73 21.44 -2.79
C GLN A 125 17.97 20.55 -2.52
N LYS A 126 18.42 19.78 -3.53
CA LYS A 126 19.58 18.87 -3.45
C LYS A 126 19.50 17.92 -2.25
N VAL A 127 18.27 17.54 -1.88
CA VAL A 127 18.05 16.61 -0.77
C VAL A 127 18.53 15.24 -1.21
N LYS A 128 19.36 14.61 -0.37
CA LYS A 128 19.93 13.30 -0.68
C LYS A 128 18.83 12.24 -0.79
N MET A 129 18.46 11.93 -2.02
CA MET A 129 17.55 10.85 -2.35
C MET A 129 18.20 9.50 -1.98
N GLY A 130 17.41 8.57 -1.45
CA GLY A 130 17.85 7.18 -1.30
C GLY A 130 18.31 6.61 -2.64
N LYS A 131 19.34 5.77 -2.63
CA LYS A 131 19.75 5.07 -3.86
C LYS A 131 18.71 4.00 -4.19
N ASN A 132 18.47 3.76 -5.48
CA ASN A 132 17.76 2.55 -5.89
C ASN A 132 18.52 1.35 -5.30
N ILE A 133 17.82 0.49 -4.55
CA ILE A 133 18.41 -0.77 -4.10
C ILE A 133 18.26 -1.74 -5.27
N ILE A 134 19.37 -2.02 -5.94
CA ILE A 134 19.48 -3.11 -6.90
C ILE A 134 20.25 -4.21 -6.19
N LEU A 135 19.57 -5.29 -5.84
CA LEU A 135 20.19 -6.46 -5.24
C LEU A 135 20.72 -7.36 -6.36
N ASN A 136 22.04 -7.41 -6.53
CA ASN A 136 22.69 -8.45 -7.32
C ASN A 136 22.98 -9.62 -6.38
N LEU A 137 22.09 -10.61 -6.39
CA LEU A 137 22.20 -11.78 -5.53
C LEU A 137 23.05 -12.86 -6.21
N ASN A 138 23.97 -13.46 -5.46
CA ASN A 138 24.68 -14.66 -5.90
C ASN A 138 23.83 -15.92 -5.64
N VAL A 139 24.34 -17.08 -6.07
CA VAL A 139 23.62 -18.37 -5.97
C VAL A 139 23.32 -18.75 -4.52
N ASP A 140 24.24 -18.51 -3.60
CA ASP A 140 24.08 -18.85 -2.19
C ASP A 140 23.04 -17.94 -1.50
N GLU A 141 23.02 -16.65 -1.86
CA GLU A 141 22.01 -15.70 -1.38
C GLU A 141 20.61 -16.04 -1.92
N ILE A 142 20.51 -16.47 -3.19
CA ILE A 142 19.24 -16.97 -3.75
C ILE A 142 18.78 -18.21 -2.99
N ALA A 143 19.70 -19.13 -2.66
CA ALA A 143 19.37 -20.31 -1.84
C ALA A 143 18.86 -19.91 -0.45
N ALA A 144 19.48 -18.90 0.18
CA ALA A 144 19.05 -18.38 1.48
C ALA A 144 17.67 -17.69 1.44
N LEU A 145 17.18 -17.26 0.28
CA LEU A 145 15.85 -16.68 0.11
C LEU A 145 14.74 -17.72 -0.02
N LYS A 146 15.05 -18.97 -0.37
CA LYS A 146 14.04 -20.05 -0.50
C LYS A 146 13.19 -20.26 0.75
N LYS A 147 13.71 -19.92 1.94
CA LYS A 147 12.95 -19.96 3.20
C LYS A 147 11.76 -18.99 3.24
N TYR A 148 11.72 -18.02 2.33
CA TYR A 148 10.62 -17.07 2.16
C TYR A 148 9.71 -17.42 0.98
N ASP A 149 9.91 -18.56 0.34
CA ASP A 149 8.99 -19.05 -0.69
C ASP A 149 7.61 -19.29 -0.08
N THR A 150 6.58 -19.15 -0.92
CA THR A 150 5.21 -19.41 -0.48
C THR A 150 5.07 -20.87 -0.08
N ILE A 151 4.74 -21.10 1.19
CA ILE A 151 4.40 -22.45 1.69
C ILE A 151 3.10 -22.88 1.01
N VAL A 152 3.04 -24.11 0.51
CA VAL A 152 1.87 -24.69 -0.14
C VAL A 152 1.49 -25.98 0.59
N SER A 153 0.19 -26.22 0.76
CA SER A 153 -0.33 -27.45 1.36
C SER A 153 0.04 -28.68 0.51
N THR A 154 0.54 -29.72 1.16
CA THR A 154 0.83 -31.04 0.56
C THR A 154 0.24 -32.15 1.45
N LYS A 155 0.34 -33.41 1.03
CA LYS A 155 -0.11 -34.55 1.84
C LYS A 155 0.65 -34.65 3.17
N GLU A 156 1.91 -34.26 3.18
CA GLU A 156 2.80 -34.24 4.35
C GLU A 156 2.63 -32.97 5.19
N LEU A 157 2.20 -31.87 4.56
CA LEU A 157 1.94 -30.58 5.20
C LEU A 157 0.50 -30.10 4.93
N PRO A 158 -0.48 -30.56 5.70
CA PRO A 158 -1.86 -30.13 5.54
C PRO A 158 -2.04 -28.65 5.87
N ALA A 159 -3.07 -28.02 5.29
CA ALA A 159 -3.31 -26.58 5.35
C ALA A 159 -3.37 -26.01 6.79
N TYR A 160 -4.03 -26.71 7.72
CA TYR A 160 -4.15 -26.28 9.12
C TYR A 160 -2.80 -26.21 9.87
N LYS A 161 -1.73 -26.84 9.37
CA LYS A 161 -0.37 -26.74 9.95
C LYS A 161 0.46 -25.58 9.36
N MET A 162 -0.08 -24.85 8.39
CA MET A 162 0.69 -23.80 7.70
C MET A 162 0.83 -22.52 8.53
N LEU A 163 -0.21 -22.12 9.29
CA LEU A 163 -0.19 -20.85 10.03
C LEU A 163 0.97 -20.74 11.03
N PRO A 164 1.30 -21.76 11.85
CA PRO A 164 2.43 -21.69 12.77
C PRO A 164 3.78 -21.51 12.06
N MET A 165 3.91 -22.03 10.83
CA MET A 165 5.12 -21.89 10.01
C MET A 165 5.18 -20.53 9.30
N ALA A 166 4.03 -20.05 8.80
CA ALA A 166 3.95 -18.81 8.04
C ALA A 166 3.99 -17.56 8.94
N TYR A 167 3.41 -17.62 10.14
CA TYR A 167 3.40 -16.51 11.09
C TYR A 167 4.73 -16.42 11.84
N SER A 168 5.71 -15.80 11.20
CA SER A 168 7.03 -15.53 11.81
C SER A 168 7.02 -14.36 12.80
N TYR A 169 6.13 -13.38 12.61
CA TYR A 169 6.09 -12.15 13.41
C TYR A 169 4.64 -11.75 13.72
N GLN A 170 4.45 -10.99 14.80
CA GLN A 170 3.16 -10.38 15.09
C GLN A 170 2.90 -9.23 14.11
N ILE A 171 1.63 -9.07 13.71
CA ILE A 171 1.19 -8.14 12.67
C ILE A 171 1.50 -6.66 12.97
N ASP A 172 1.68 -6.31 14.25
CA ASP A 172 1.95 -4.94 14.71
C ASP A 172 3.08 -4.89 15.76
N SER A 173 4.15 -5.65 15.56
CA SER A 173 5.27 -5.72 16.52
C SER A 173 5.88 -4.33 16.85
N ASN A 174 5.71 -3.34 15.96
CA ASN A 174 6.23 -1.98 16.11
C ASN A 174 5.17 -0.95 16.55
N ASN A 175 3.92 -1.37 16.80
CA ASN A 175 2.82 -0.52 17.28
C ASN A 175 2.46 0.66 16.35
N TYR A 176 2.45 0.44 15.03
CA TYR A 176 2.11 1.46 14.04
C TYR A 176 0.76 1.22 13.33
N LEU A 177 0.14 0.04 13.43
CA LEU A 177 -1.13 -0.21 12.74
C LEU A 177 -2.26 0.70 13.23
N SER A 178 -2.24 1.09 14.52
CA SER A 178 -3.23 2.02 15.09
C SER A 178 -3.27 3.37 14.36
N LEU A 179 -2.15 3.80 13.75
CA LEU A 179 -2.09 5.04 12.95
C LEU A 179 -2.99 5.02 11.72
N LEU A 180 -3.35 3.84 11.23
CA LEU A 180 -4.18 3.67 10.03
C LEU A 180 -5.69 3.76 10.34
N GLY A 181 -6.06 4.12 11.58
CA GLY A 181 -7.47 4.26 11.98
C GLY A 181 -8.23 2.94 11.97
N VAL A 182 -7.54 1.83 12.19
CA VAL A 182 -8.14 0.50 12.19
C VAL A 182 -9.06 0.37 13.40
N LYS A 183 -10.35 0.11 13.14
CA LYS A 183 -11.32 -0.23 14.19
C LYS A 183 -11.16 -1.72 14.52
N ARG A 184 -10.59 -2.03 15.68
CA ARG A 184 -10.52 -3.40 16.22
C ARG A 184 -10.98 -3.37 17.67
N GLU A 185 -12.14 -3.94 17.93
CA GLU A 185 -12.52 -4.35 19.28
C GLU A 185 -12.05 -5.79 19.49
N GLN A 186 -11.37 -6.07 20.61
CA GLN A 186 -10.65 -7.34 20.79
C GLN A 186 -11.60 -8.56 20.80
N ALA A 187 -12.73 -8.45 21.51
CA ALA A 187 -13.72 -9.53 21.60
C ALA A 187 -14.37 -9.83 20.24
N GLU A 188 -14.71 -8.80 19.47
CA GLU A 188 -15.25 -8.94 18.12
C GLU A 188 -14.21 -9.52 17.16
N THR A 189 -12.96 -9.07 17.25
CA THR A 189 -11.85 -9.53 16.39
C THR A 189 -11.57 -11.02 16.58
N MET A 190 -11.62 -11.52 17.82
CA MET A 190 -11.43 -12.93 18.12
C MET A 190 -12.54 -13.79 17.53
N ASN A 191 -13.81 -13.41 17.72
CA ASN A 191 -14.94 -14.14 17.13
C ASN A 191 -14.90 -14.14 15.60
N ILE A 192 -14.58 -13.00 14.99
CA ILE A 192 -14.38 -12.89 13.53
C ILE A 192 -13.28 -13.84 13.06
N TYR A 193 -12.15 -13.88 13.77
CA TYR A 193 -11.01 -14.71 13.43
C TYR A 193 -11.28 -16.21 13.58
N TYR A 194 -12.11 -16.62 14.53
CA TYR A 194 -12.47 -18.02 14.71
C TYR A 194 -13.55 -18.46 13.71
N TYR A 195 -14.63 -17.69 13.56
CA TYR A 195 -15.84 -18.20 12.91
C TYR A 195 -16.13 -17.61 11.52
N ASN A 196 -15.58 -16.43 11.22
CA ASN A 196 -15.89 -15.70 9.98
C ASN A 196 -14.64 -15.35 9.17
N TRP A 197 -13.49 -15.92 9.49
CA TRP A 197 -12.21 -15.51 8.92
C TRP A 197 -12.20 -15.60 7.39
N LEU A 198 -12.84 -16.62 6.81
CA LEU A 198 -12.87 -16.83 5.37
C LEU A 198 -13.72 -15.78 4.64
N TYR A 199 -14.82 -15.32 5.27
CA TYR A 199 -15.63 -14.21 4.78
C TYR A 199 -14.82 -12.91 4.77
N TYR A 200 -14.17 -12.55 5.88
CA TYR A 200 -13.35 -11.33 5.91
C TYR A 200 -12.11 -11.43 5.01
N ALA A 201 -11.55 -12.63 4.85
CA ALA A 201 -10.47 -12.88 3.92
C ALA A 201 -10.90 -12.62 2.47
N SER A 202 -12.16 -12.87 2.09
CA SER A 202 -12.64 -12.68 0.71
C SER A 202 -12.56 -11.24 0.22
N PHE A 203 -12.41 -10.24 1.10
CA PHE A 203 -12.15 -8.86 0.70
C PHE A 203 -10.73 -8.66 0.14
N SER A 204 -9.82 -9.63 0.34
CA SER A 204 -8.54 -9.68 -0.36
C SER A 204 -8.70 -10.26 -1.76
N PRO A 205 -8.21 -9.59 -2.82
CA PRO A 205 -8.30 -10.09 -4.19
C PRO A 205 -7.69 -11.49 -4.41
N ILE A 206 -6.72 -11.89 -3.58
CA ILE A 206 -6.11 -13.23 -3.67
C ILE A 206 -7.06 -14.29 -3.12
N TRP A 207 -7.71 -14.01 -2.00
CA TRP A 207 -8.67 -14.94 -1.39
C TRP A 207 -9.97 -15.01 -2.18
N LEU A 208 -10.44 -13.89 -2.71
CA LEU A 208 -11.58 -13.88 -3.63
C LEU A 208 -11.34 -14.81 -4.83
N ASP A 209 -10.18 -14.70 -5.47
CA ASP A 209 -9.79 -15.54 -6.61
C ASP A 209 -9.71 -17.02 -6.22
N ARG A 210 -9.13 -17.34 -5.05
CA ARG A 210 -9.12 -18.71 -4.51
C ARG A 210 -10.53 -19.23 -4.30
N ILE A 211 -11.38 -18.52 -3.57
CA ILE A 211 -12.76 -18.93 -3.27
C ILE A 211 -13.53 -19.18 -4.57
N GLN A 212 -13.48 -18.23 -5.52
CA GLN A 212 -14.20 -18.32 -6.79
C GLN A 212 -13.69 -19.46 -7.68
N LYS A 213 -12.39 -19.74 -7.68
CA LYS A 213 -11.80 -20.86 -8.43
C LYS A 213 -12.42 -22.21 -8.02
N TYR A 214 -12.79 -22.34 -6.76
CA TYR A 214 -13.40 -23.55 -6.18
C TYR A 214 -14.93 -23.46 -6.08
N GLY A 215 -15.56 -22.53 -6.81
CA GLY A 215 -17.03 -22.42 -6.87
C GLY A 215 -17.67 -21.78 -5.64
N GLY A 216 -16.89 -21.24 -4.70
CA GLY A 216 -17.40 -20.57 -3.52
C GLY A 216 -18.03 -19.21 -3.84
N LYS A 217 -19.11 -18.88 -3.13
CA LYS A 217 -19.85 -17.62 -3.23
C LYS A 217 -19.89 -16.93 -1.87
N ILE A 218 -19.76 -15.61 -1.86
CA ILE A 218 -19.80 -14.83 -0.61
C ILE A 218 -21.24 -14.47 -0.31
N ASN A 219 -21.72 -14.89 0.86
CA ASN A 219 -23.02 -14.51 1.39
C ASN A 219 -22.84 -13.30 2.33
N PHE A 220 -23.24 -12.12 1.88
CA PHE A 220 -23.08 -10.87 2.64
C PHE A 220 -24.08 -10.74 3.79
N GLU A 221 -25.25 -11.37 3.70
CA GLU A 221 -26.28 -11.33 4.75
C GLU A 221 -25.86 -12.20 5.94
N ARG A 222 -25.35 -13.40 5.65
CA ARG A 222 -24.90 -14.38 6.65
C ARG A 222 -23.44 -14.20 7.06
N GLN A 223 -22.67 -13.39 6.33
CA GLN A 223 -21.24 -13.19 6.52
C GLN A 223 -20.43 -14.50 6.44
N THR A 224 -20.74 -15.31 5.43
CA THR A 224 -20.12 -16.62 5.20
C THR A 224 -19.67 -16.79 3.75
N VAL A 225 -18.87 -17.83 3.50
CA VAL A 225 -18.57 -18.32 2.16
C VAL A 225 -19.28 -19.65 1.99
N GLU A 226 -20.17 -19.73 1.01
CA GLU A 226 -21.00 -20.89 0.72
C GLU A 226 -20.47 -21.55 -0.56
N PHE A 227 -20.18 -22.85 -0.49
CA PHE A 227 -19.86 -23.66 -1.66
C PHE A 227 -21.16 -24.30 -2.15
N GLN A 228 -21.35 -24.42 -3.46
CA GLN A 228 -22.55 -25.05 -3.98
C GLN A 228 -22.52 -26.54 -3.65
N GLU A 229 -23.54 -27.02 -2.95
CA GLU A 229 -23.83 -28.44 -2.76
C GLU A 229 -24.30 -29.01 -4.11
N ASP A 230 -23.35 -29.39 -4.98
CA ASP A 230 -23.58 -30.36 -6.06
C ASP A 230 -23.29 -31.74 -5.46
N PRO A 231 -23.84 -32.88 -5.92
CA PRO A 231 -23.89 -34.13 -5.15
C PRO A 231 -22.54 -34.74 -4.77
N ASN A 232 -21.42 -34.14 -5.21
CA ASN A 232 -20.07 -34.41 -4.73
C ASN A 232 -19.41 -33.10 -4.24
N ASP A 233 -19.11 -33.04 -2.94
CA ASP A 233 -18.40 -31.93 -2.26
C ASP A 233 -16.91 -31.78 -2.65
N ASP A 234 -16.48 -32.35 -3.78
CA ASP A 234 -15.07 -32.51 -4.16
C ASP A 234 -14.31 -31.17 -4.23
N LEU A 235 -14.94 -30.12 -4.80
CA LEU A 235 -14.31 -28.80 -4.92
C LEU A 235 -14.19 -28.09 -3.57
N MET A 236 -15.16 -28.26 -2.69
CA MET A 236 -15.11 -27.73 -1.32
C MET A 236 -14.00 -28.44 -0.54
N GLN A 237 -13.93 -29.77 -0.62
CA GLN A 237 -12.89 -30.56 0.03
C GLN A 237 -11.50 -30.21 -0.51
N GLU A 238 -11.35 -30.00 -1.82
CA GLU A 238 -10.08 -29.56 -2.40
C GLU A 238 -9.70 -28.15 -1.92
N PHE A 239 -10.66 -27.24 -1.82
CA PHE A 239 -10.45 -25.90 -1.27
C PHE A 239 -9.93 -25.96 0.18
N TYR A 240 -10.63 -26.68 1.06
CA TYR A 240 -10.21 -26.80 2.47
C TYR A 240 -8.92 -27.63 2.60
N GLY A 241 -8.67 -28.60 1.73
CA GLY A 241 -7.39 -29.32 1.67
C GLY A 241 -6.20 -28.41 1.39
N HIS A 242 -6.39 -27.35 0.58
CA HIS A 242 -5.33 -26.39 0.26
C HIS A 242 -5.30 -25.15 1.17
N PHE A 243 -6.46 -24.71 1.66
CA PHE A 243 -6.63 -23.40 2.29
C PHE A 243 -7.42 -23.41 3.61
N GLY A 244 -7.84 -24.58 4.10
CA GLY A 244 -8.49 -24.75 5.40
C GLY A 244 -7.47 -24.55 6.53
N TYR A 245 -7.29 -23.30 6.93
CA TYR A 245 -6.27 -22.92 7.91
C TYR A 245 -6.71 -23.09 9.37
N GLU A 246 -7.99 -23.33 9.63
CA GLU A 246 -8.61 -23.56 10.96
C GLU A 246 -7.98 -22.68 12.06
N PRO A 247 -8.24 -21.35 12.03
CA PRO A 247 -7.56 -20.41 12.92
C PRO A 247 -7.87 -20.60 14.41
N ASP A 248 -9.06 -21.12 14.73
CA ASP A 248 -9.52 -21.44 16.09
C ASP A 248 -8.81 -22.66 16.69
N GLU A 249 -8.40 -23.63 15.86
CA GLU A 249 -7.61 -24.79 16.29
C GLU A 249 -6.12 -24.48 16.52
N GLN A 250 -5.66 -23.28 16.14
CA GLN A 250 -4.27 -22.89 16.32
C GLN A 250 -3.90 -22.65 17.79
N THR A 251 -2.61 -22.76 18.10
CA THR A 251 -2.12 -22.37 19.43
C THR A 251 -2.33 -20.88 19.67
N ARG A 252 -2.52 -20.49 20.93
CA ARG A 252 -2.66 -19.08 21.33
C ARG A 252 -1.52 -18.21 20.81
N GLU A 253 -0.29 -18.70 20.81
CA GLU A 253 0.87 -17.99 20.25
C GLU A 253 0.68 -17.67 18.76
N THR A 254 0.24 -18.64 17.96
CA THR A 254 -0.02 -18.43 16.53
C THR A 254 -1.19 -17.48 16.33
N GLN A 255 -2.27 -17.61 17.10
CA GLN A 255 -3.43 -16.72 17.01
C GLN A 255 -3.04 -15.26 17.30
N GLU A 256 -2.31 -15.01 18.40
CA GLU A 256 -1.88 -13.67 18.83
C GLU A 256 -1.01 -12.96 17.78
N LYS A 257 -0.28 -13.70 16.93
CA LYS A 257 0.47 -13.08 15.81
C LYS A 257 -0.42 -12.32 14.81
N SER A 258 -1.70 -12.69 14.67
CA SER A 258 -2.65 -12.03 13.77
C SER A 258 -3.64 -11.10 14.50
N ILE A 259 -4.09 -11.51 15.70
CA ILE A 259 -5.17 -10.84 16.43
C ILE A 259 -4.73 -10.17 17.75
N GLN A 260 -3.44 -9.93 17.95
CA GLN A 260 -2.98 -9.17 19.11
C GLN A 260 -3.72 -7.82 19.28
N PRO A 261 -3.91 -7.37 20.54
CA PRO A 261 -4.38 -6.02 20.82
C PRO A 261 -3.49 -4.98 20.15
N LEU A 262 -4.10 -3.97 19.54
CA LEU A 262 -3.34 -2.87 18.96
C LEU A 262 -2.97 -1.86 20.04
N ASN A 263 -1.72 -1.43 20.03
CA ASN A 263 -1.25 -0.35 20.89
C ASN A 263 -1.49 1.01 20.20
N THR A 264 -2.18 1.92 20.89
CA THR A 264 -2.58 3.24 20.37
C THR A 264 -1.69 4.39 20.87
N THR A 265 -0.57 4.10 21.53
CA THR A 265 0.34 5.13 22.08
C THR A 265 1.12 5.90 21.02
N LYS A 266 1.34 5.33 19.84
CA LYS A 266 2.06 5.99 18.76
C LYS A 266 1.13 6.98 18.04
N THR A 267 1.67 8.16 17.76
CA THR A 267 1.00 9.19 16.96
C THR A 267 1.73 9.44 15.65
N TRP A 268 1.05 10.11 14.70
CA TRP A 268 1.69 10.58 13.47
C TRP A 268 2.84 11.56 13.76
N GLN A 269 2.77 12.32 14.87
CA GLN A 269 3.86 13.16 15.34
C GLN A 269 5.10 12.32 15.68
N ASN A 270 4.96 11.27 16.51
CA ASN A 270 6.09 10.41 16.86
C ASN A 270 6.68 9.69 15.65
N PHE A 271 5.81 9.26 14.72
CA PHE A 271 6.25 8.66 13.46
C PHE A 271 7.10 9.65 12.64
N TYR A 272 6.64 10.89 12.50
CA TYR A 272 7.36 11.93 11.76
C TYR A 272 8.66 12.34 12.43
N GLU A 273 8.71 12.48 13.76
CA GLU A 273 9.95 12.75 14.49
C GLU A 273 11.00 11.65 14.28
N THR A 274 10.55 10.40 14.09
CA THR A 274 11.42 9.25 13.85
C THR A 274 11.90 9.17 12.40
N PHE A 275 10.99 9.29 11.43
CA PHE A 275 11.24 8.98 10.01
C PHE A 275 11.27 10.21 9.08
N GLY A 276 10.70 11.33 9.49
CA GLY A 276 10.51 12.56 8.70
C GLY A 276 11.71 13.49 8.60
N LYS A 277 12.86 13.15 9.19
CA LYS A 277 14.04 14.04 9.31
C LYS A 277 14.67 14.49 7.98
N ARG A 278 14.27 13.89 6.86
CA ARG A 278 14.73 14.24 5.49
C ARG A 278 13.63 14.83 4.61
N GLY A 279 12.45 15.07 5.21
CA GLY A 279 11.29 15.70 4.61
C GLY A 279 11.54 17.17 4.25
N ILE A 280 10.88 17.67 3.21
CA ILE A 280 10.79 19.12 2.95
C ILE A 280 9.48 19.70 3.53
N TYR A 281 8.49 18.83 3.79
CA TYR A 281 7.23 19.23 4.40
C TYR A 281 7.27 19.04 5.91
N ILE A 282 6.88 20.08 6.64
CA ILE A 282 6.71 20.05 8.09
C ILE A 282 5.20 20.02 8.39
N PRO A 283 4.64 18.87 8.77
CA PRO A 283 3.25 18.77 9.17
C PRO A 283 2.98 19.49 10.50
N GLN A 284 1.91 20.28 10.55
CA GLN A 284 1.26 20.68 11.80
C GLN A 284 0.38 19.53 12.31
N PHE A 285 0.69 18.94 13.45
CA PHE A 285 -0.07 17.82 14.04
C PHE A 285 -1.17 18.31 14.98
#